data_AF-A0A419T9M6-F1
#
_entry.id   AF-A0A419T9M6-F1
#
_cell.length_a   1.000
_cell.length_b   1.000
_cell.length_c   1.000
_cell.angle_alpha   90.00
_cell.angle_beta   90.00
_cell.angle_gamma   90.00
#
_symmetry.space_group_name_H-M   'P 1'
#
loop_
_entity.id
_entity.type
_entity.pdbx_description
1 polymer ?
#
loop_
_entity_poly.entity_id
_entity_poly.type
_entity_poly.pdbx_seq_one_letter_code
_entity_poly.pdbx_strand_id
1 'polypeptide(L)'
;MKHKIEKRILVMFKSYMENQGKVFYNKSVKVCIIYFNNRGYRMFVSKLYIKNFRSIKKLKISFRSGKNVLVVKNNAGKSNIVKALNLVLGEKNPVYSRQINEKDFFSCSKDGQVVSEKAFFVAAKLQGKDINKTIFQNVNGLWLATFKNSNPLESFFEGNNSKSYEILMGNFQNIKNREYYKDKNQLFNMFNNADELYIYFCAVKDDEQKRNMDYYQKNIQ
;
A
#
# COMPACT_ATOMS: atom_id res chain seq x y z
N MET A 1 11.54 -14.83 32.84
CA MET A 1 10.83 -14.82 31.53
C MET A 1 10.73 -13.37 31.06
N LYS A 2 11.56 -12.94 30.09
CA LYS A 2 11.47 -11.56 29.56
C LYS A 2 10.21 -11.44 28.70
N HIS A 3 9.26 -10.58 29.11
CA HIS A 3 8.14 -10.16 28.28
C HIS A 3 8.66 -9.47 27.02
N LYS A 4 8.74 -10.22 25.92
CA LYS A 4 9.13 -9.71 24.61
C LYS A 4 7.92 -8.99 24.00
N ILE A 5 7.73 -7.72 24.35
CA ILE A 5 6.72 -6.87 23.71
C ILE A 5 7.26 -6.48 22.33
N GLU A 6 7.09 -7.34 21.33
CA GLU A 6 7.41 -7.06 19.93
C GLU A 6 6.17 -6.53 19.20
N LYS A 7 5.88 -5.24 19.37
CA LYS A 7 4.96 -4.52 18.46
C LYS A 7 5.45 -3.11 18.21
N ARG A 8 6.09 -2.92 17.07
CA ARG A 8 6.30 -1.60 16.47
C ARG A 8 6.04 -1.72 14.98
N ILE A 9 4.83 -1.36 14.58
CA ILE A 9 4.49 -1.15 13.18
C ILE A 9 4.89 0.27 12.83
N LEU A 10 5.81 0.42 11.89
CA LEU A 10 6.23 1.71 11.37
C LEU A 10 5.56 1.93 10.03
N VAL A 11 4.63 2.88 9.91
CA VAL A 11 4.04 3.22 8.60
C VAL A 11 4.69 4.49 8.07
N MET A 12 5.30 4.37 6.90
CA MET A 12 5.74 5.49 6.08
C MET A 12 4.71 5.82 5.03
N PHE A 13 4.63 7.08 4.62
CA PHE A 13 3.66 7.52 3.62
C PHE A 13 4.21 8.61 2.71
N LYS A 14 3.92 8.45 1.41
CA LYS A 14 3.82 9.56 0.47
C LYS A 14 2.43 9.51 -0.16
N SER A 15 1.72 10.63 -0.17
CA SER A 15 0.46 10.79 -0.88
C SER A 15 0.51 11.93 -1.87
N TYR A 16 -0.30 11.78 -2.90
CA TYR A 16 -0.52 12.77 -3.92
C TYR A 16 -1.99 12.72 -4.32
N MET A 17 -2.55 13.92 -4.52
CA MET A 17 -3.88 14.08 -5.10
C MET A 17 -3.71 14.21 -6.61
N GLU A 18 -4.36 13.33 -7.36
CA GLU A 18 -4.43 13.44 -8.81
C GLU A 18 -5.85 13.84 -9.22
N ASN A 19 -5.94 14.85 -10.07
CA ASN A 19 -7.18 15.24 -10.72
C ASN A 19 -7.25 14.59 -12.12
N GLN A 20 -8.34 13.87 -12.39
CA GLN A 20 -8.66 13.33 -13.71
C GLN A 20 -10.08 13.76 -14.10
N GLY A 21 -10.20 14.98 -14.62
CA GLY A 21 -11.49 15.56 -15.04
C GLY A 21 -12.41 15.86 -13.85
N LYS A 22 -13.47 15.06 -13.67
CA LYS A 22 -14.48 15.25 -12.61
C LYS A 22 -14.26 14.38 -11.36
N VAL A 23 -13.13 13.67 -11.24
CA VAL A 23 -12.86 12.77 -10.11
C VAL A 23 -11.46 13.02 -9.57
N PHE A 24 -11.36 13.13 -8.25
CA PHE A 24 -10.10 13.22 -7.53
C PHE A 24 -9.71 11.84 -7.00
N TYR A 25 -8.44 11.50 -7.13
CA TYR A 25 -7.89 10.26 -6.63
C TYR A 25 -6.81 10.57 -5.59
N ASN A 26 -7.02 10.13 -4.35
CA ASN A 26 -5.96 10.12 -3.35
C ASN A 26 -5.12 8.87 -3.54
N LYS A 27 -3.89 9.05 -4.01
CA LYS A 27 -2.92 7.96 -4.18
C LYS A 27 -1.96 7.97 -3.03
N SER A 28 -1.60 6.79 -2.56
CA SER A 28 -0.47 6.71 -1.65
C SER A 28 0.38 5.47 -1.82
N VAL A 29 1.68 5.66 -1.66
CA VAL A 29 2.63 4.59 -1.39
C VAL A 29 2.96 4.65 0.08
N LYS A 30 2.84 3.50 0.72
CA LYS A 30 3.14 3.33 2.12
C LYS A 30 4.05 2.14 2.34
N VAL A 31 4.85 2.24 3.38
CA VAL A 31 5.74 1.17 3.81
C VAL A 31 5.41 0.83 5.25
N CYS A 32 5.08 -0.42 5.54
CA CYS A 32 4.80 -0.90 6.87
C CYS A 32 5.94 -1.84 7.30
N ILE A 33 6.65 -1.48 8.37
CA ILE A 33 7.77 -2.27 8.90
C ILE A 33 7.36 -2.97 10.17
N ILE A 34 7.69 -4.24 10.29
CA ILE A 34 7.41 -5.07 11.47
C ILE A 34 8.71 -5.79 11.87
N TYR A 35 8.97 -5.88 13.17
CA TYR A 35 10.17 -6.48 13.76
C TYR A 35 9.82 -7.79 14.46
N PHE A 36 10.63 -8.82 14.23
CA PHE A 36 10.66 -10.11 14.92
C PHE A 36 12.14 -10.49 15.17
N ASN A 37 12.45 -11.71 15.64
CA ASN A 37 13.82 -12.24 15.62
C ASN A 37 13.96 -13.30 14.52
N ASN A 38 14.53 -12.96 13.36
CA ASN A 38 14.89 -13.95 12.34
C ASN A 38 16.33 -13.83 11.80
N ARG A 39 16.91 -14.99 11.45
CA ARG A 39 18.23 -15.14 10.79
C ARG A 39 18.05 -15.27 9.26
N GLY A 40 19.00 -14.71 8.51
CA GLY A 40 18.80 -14.12 7.19
C GLY A 40 18.86 -15.02 5.96
N TYR A 41 18.13 -14.57 4.93
CA TYR A 41 18.23 -14.91 3.51
C TYR A 41 18.20 -13.59 2.69
N ARG A 42 18.59 -13.63 1.41
CA ARG A 42 18.41 -12.49 0.47
C ARG A 42 16.94 -12.07 0.40
N MET A 43 16.70 -10.78 0.23
CA MET A 43 15.35 -10.22 0.20
C MET A 43 14.52 -10.79 -0.96
N PHE A 44 13.28 -11.20 -0.67
CA PHE A 44 12.34 -11.68 -1.69
C PHE A 44 10.90 -11.26 -1.34
N VAL A 45 10.04 -11.23 -2.37
CA VAL A 45 8.58 -11.08 -2.17
C VAL A 45 8.06 -12.38 -1.62
N SER A 46 7.57 -12.38 -0.38
CA SER A 46 7.01 -13.55 0.30
C SER A 46 5.49 -13.64 0.15
N LYS A 47 4.79 -12.51 0.06
CA LYS A 47 3.35 -12.47 -0.16
C LYS A 47 2.94 -11.29 -1.03
N LEU A 48 1.87 -11.46 -1.81
CA LEU A 48 1.16 -10.39 -2.51
C LEU A 48 -0.30 -10.38 -2.07
N TYR A 49 -0.79 -9.20 -1.73
CA TYR A 49 -2.17 -8.94 -1.34
C TYR A 49 -2.79 -7.98 -2.36
N ILE A 50 -3.96 -8.35 -2.89
CA ILE A 50 -4.72 -7.53 -3.84
C ILE A 50 -6.16 -7.46 -3.37
N LYS A 51 -6.71 -6.25 -3.20
CA LYS A 51 -8.12 -6.01 -2.90
C LYS A 51 -8.66 -4.94 -3.87
N ASN A 52 -9.75 -5.26 -4.55
CA ASN A 52 -10.49 -4.40 -5.47
C ASN A 52 -9.67 -3.81 -6.65
N PHE A 53 -8.66 -4.52 -7.16
CA PHE A 53 -7.82 -4.03 -8.26
C PHE A 53 -8.19 -4.71 -9.58
N ARG A 54 -8.72 -3.94 -10.53
CA ARG A 54 -9.12 -4.42 -11.87
C ARG A 54 -10.03 -5.65 -11.76
N SER A 55 -9.74 -6.74 -12.47
CA SER A 55 -10.57 -7.96 -12.39
C SER A 55 -10.42 -8.75 -11.07
N ILE A 56 -9.61 -8.30 -10.11
CA ILE A 56 -9.30 -9.03 -8.89
C ILE A 56 -9.98 -8.36 -7.68
N LYS A 57 -11.07 -8.95 -7.20
CA LYS A 57 -11.77 -8.49 -5.99
C LYS A 57 -10.95 -8.71 -4.72
N LYS A 58 -10.41 -9.92 -4.54
CA LYS A 58 -9.55 -10.27 -3.39
C LYS A 58 -8.62 -11.43 -3.77
N LEU A 59 -7.32 -11.26 -3.57
CA LEU A 59 -6.33 -12.32 -3.82
C LEU A 59 -5.14 -12.19 -2.87
N LYS A 60 -4.75 -13.32 -2.26
CA LYS A 60 -3.55 -13.47 -1.44
C LYS A 60 -2.68 -14.57 -2.07
N ILE A 61 -1.47 -14.22 -2.50
CA ILE A 61 -0.51 -15.18 -3.06
C ILE A 61 0.66 -15.30 -2.09
N SER A 62 1.08 -16.53 -1.81
CA SER A 62 2.32 -16.80 -1.07
C SER A 62 3.39 -17.23 -2.05
N PHE A 63 4.58 -16.67 -1.90
CA PHE A 63 5.76 -16.98 -2.70
C PHE A 63 6.82 -17.63 -1.81
N ARG A 64 7.67 -18.44 -2.42
CA ARG A 64 8.89 -18.97 -1.79
C ARG A 64 10.10 -18.17 -2.27
N SER A 65 11.21 -18.27 -1.56
CA SER A 65 12.48 -17.77 -2.08
C SER A 65 12.85 -18.54 -3.37
N GLY A 66 13.50 -17.85 -4.31
CA GLY A 66 13.87 -18.43 -5.61
C GLY A 66 12.78 -18.33 -6.67
N LYS A 67 12.70 -19.33 -7.55
CA LYS A 67 11.81 -19.31 -8.73
C LYS A 67 10.40 -19.72 -8.35
N ASN A 68 9.42 -18.88 -8.68
CA ASN A 68 8.00 -19.15 -8.46
C ASN A 68 7.29 -19.25 -9.81
N VAL A 69 6.53 -20.33 -10.03
CA VAL A 69 5.76 -20.54 -11.26
C VAL A 69 4.28 -20.29 -10.97
N LEU A 70 3.69 -19.30 -11.65
CA LEU A 70 2.26 -18.99 -11.55
C LEU A 70 1.49 -19.69 -12.67
N VAL A 71 0.78 -20.76 -12.31
CA VAL A 71 -0.11 -21.51 -13.20
C VAL A 71 -1.54 -21.06 -12.96
N VAL A 72 -2.14 -20.41 -13.95
CA VAL A 72 -3.50 -19.86 -13.88
C VAL A 72 -4.15 -20.02 -15.25
N LYS A 73 -5.46 -20.29 -15.29
CA LYS A 73 -6.24 -20.31 -16.55
C LYS A 73 -6.07 -19.01 -17.34
N ASN A 74 -6.15 -19.08 -18.66
CA ASN A 74 -6.19 -17.88 -19.50
C ASN A 74 -7.34 -16.96 -19.05
N ASN A 75 -7.10 -15.65 -19.09
CA ASN A 75 -8.02 -14.59 -18.65
C ASN A 75 -8.43 -14.57 -17.16
N ALA A 76 -7.91 -15.45 -16.30
CA ALA A 76 -8.20 -15.39 -14.86
C ALA A 76 -7.43 -14.28 -14.11
N GLY A 77 -6.86 -13.30 -14.82
CA GLY A 77 -6.24 -12.12 -14.21
C GLY A 77 -4.72 -12.21 -13.96
N LYS A 78 -4.00 -13.16 -14.58
CA LYS A 78 -2.53 -13.30 -14.44
C LYS A 78 -1.79 -11.99 -14.75
N SER A 79 -2.16 -11.30 -15.83
CA SER A 79 -1.56 -10.00 -16.17
C SER A 79 -1.87 -8.92 -15.12
N ASN A 80 -3.00 -9.01 -14.41
CA ASN A 80 -3.33 -8.08 -13.32
C ASN A 80 -2.51 -8.37 -12.06
N ILE A 81 -2.11 -9.63 -11.81
CA ILE A 81 -1.13 -9.98 -10.75
C ILE A 81 0.22 -9.34 -11.05
N VAL A 82 0.73 -9.46 -12.28
CA VAL A 82 2.00 -8.84 -12.68
C VAL A 82 1.92 -7.32 -12.59
N LYS A 83 0.82 -6.71 -13.04
CA LYS A 83 0.59 -5.26 -12.92
C LYS A 83 0.50 -4.81 -11.47
N ALA A 84 -0.09 -5.61 -10.59
CA ALA A 84 -0.12 -5.34 -9.15
C ALA A 84 1.29 -5.37 -8.56
N LEU A 85 2.12 -6.37 -8.87
CA LEU A 85 3.53 -6.40 -8.45
C LEU A 85 4.31 -5.17 -8.96
N ASN A 86 4.19 -4.85 -10.25
CA ASN A 86 4.83 -3.68 -10.83
C ASN A 86 4.35 -2.36 -10.21
N LEU A 87 3.10 -2.31 -9.74
CA LEU A 87 2.56 -1.13 -9.06
C LEU A 87 3.29 -0.84 -7.75
N VAL A 88 3.68 -1.88 -7.00
CA VAL A 88 4.31 -1.72 -5.67
C VAL A 88 5.83 -1.87 -5.68
N LEU A 89 6.41 -2.56 -6.67
CA LEU A 89 7.84 -2.87 -6.73
C LEU A 89 8.50 -2.44 -8.06
N GLY A 90 7.77 -1.76 -8.95
CA GLY A 90 8.33 -1.26 -10.20
C GLY A 90 9.32 -0.12 -9.98
N GLU A 91 10.15 0.13 -11.00
CA GLU A 91 11.22 1.15 -10.94
C GLU A 91 10.68 2.58 -10.77
N LYS A 92 9.51 2.86 -11.35
CA LYS A 92 8.90 4.17 -11.29
C LYS A 92 7.97 4.27 -10.10
N ASN A 93 8.09 5.37 -9.35
CA ASN A 93 7.17 5.65 -8.25
C ASN A 93 5.73 5.78 -8.80
N PRO A 94 4.79 4.90 -8.41
CA PRO A 94 3.44 4.85 -8.97
C PRO A 94 2.63 6.12 -8.65
N VAL A 95 3.03 6.89 -7.64
CA VAL A 95 2.38 8.15 -7.27
C VAL A 95 2.56 9.21 -8.36
N TYR A 96 3.73 9.28 -8.99
CA TYR A 96 4.06 10.31 -10.00
C TYR A 96 3.97 9.80 -11.44
N SER A 97 4.25 8.52 -11.64
CA SER A 97 4.46 7.96 -12.99
C SER A 97 3.23 7.28 -13.59
N ARG A 98 2.19 7.06 -12.78
CA ARG A 98 1.02 6.27 -13.19
C ARG A 98 -0.26 7.03 -12.93
N GLN A 99 -0.98 7.33 -14.01
CA GLN A 99 -2.36 7.81 -13.93
C GLN A 99 -3.27 6.69 -13.42
N ILE A 100 -4.21 7.03 -12.53
CA ILE A 100 -5.21 6.09 -12.03
C ILE A 100 -6.52 6.35 -12.76
N ASN A 101 -7.14 5.28 -13.22
CA ASN A 101 -8.34 5.33 -14.04
C ASN A 101 -9.41 4.44 -13.42
N GLU A 102 -10.66 4.65 -13.80
CA GLU A 102 -11.80 3.86 -13.34
C GLU A 102 -11.60 2.34 -13.54
N LYS A 103 -10.90 1.95 -14.62
CA LYS A 103 -10.56 0.55 -14.93
C LYS A 103 -9.57 -0.10 -13.96
N ASP A 104 -8.86 0.68 -13.14
CA ASP A 104 -7.98 0.15 -12.10
C ASP A 104 -8.76 -0.32 -10.86
N PHE A 105 -10.01 0.11 -10.70
CA PHE A 105 -10.91 -0.35 -9.64
C PHE A 105 -11.67 -1.60 -10.09
N PHE A 106 -11.94 -2.49 -9.15
CA PHE A 106 -12.77 -3.65 -9.41
C PHE A 106 -14.21 -3.23 -9.69
N SER A 107 -14.77 -3.78 -10.76
CA SER A 107 -16.16 -3.57 -11.13
C SER A 107 -16.88 -4.91 -11.33
N CYS A 108 -18.16 -4.92 -10.99
CA CYS A 108 -19.04 -6.06 -11.22
C CYS A 108 -20.40 -5.56 -11.72
N SER A 109 -21.09 -6.38 -12.52
CA SER A 109 -22.46 -6.09 -12.90
C SER A 109 -23.38 -6.52 -11.75
N LYS A 110 -24.21 -5.60 -11.27
CA LYS A 110 -25.32 -5.86 -10.35
C LYS A 110 -26.57 -5.29 -10.99
N ASP A 111 -27.58 -6.14 -11.19
CA ASP A 111 -28.88 -5.73 -11.73
C ASP A 111 -28.78 -4.95 -13.06
N GLY A 112 -27.89 -5.41 -13.97
CA GLY A 112 -27.63 -4.77 -15.26
C GLY A 112 -26.78 -3.48 -15.20
N GLN A 113 -26.43 -2.99 -14.00
CA GLN A 113 -25.59 -1.82 -13.81
C GLN A 113 -24.16 -2.21 -13.43
N VAL A 114 -23.17 -1.51 -13.99
CA VAL A 114 -21.76 -1.71 -13.64
C VAL A 114 -21.45 -0.89 -12.40
N VAL A 115 -21.21 -1.58 -11.27
CA VAL A 115 -20.82 -0.96 -10.01
C VAL A 115 -19.34 -1.17 -9.79
N SER A 116 -18.62 -0.07 -9.58
CA SER A 116 -17.18 -0.03 -9.37
C SER A 116 -16.84 0.33 -7.93
N GLU A 117 -15.83 -0.33 -7.38
CA GLU A 117 -15.35 -0.11 -6.02
C GLU A 117 -14.75 1.29 -5.87
N LYS A 118 -14.90 1.88 -4.68
CA LYS A 118 -14.40 3.24 -4.39
C LYS A 118 -12.92 3.28 -4.02
N ALA A 119 -12.33 2.15 -3.66
CA ALA A 119 -10.93 2.06 -3.27
C ALA A 119 -10.34 0.73 -3.70
N PHE A 120 -9.04 0.75 -4.01
CA PHE A 120 -8.26 -0.47 -4.22
C PHE A 120 -6.95 -0.47 -3.43
N PHE A 121 -6.44 -1.67 -3.20
CA PHE A 121 -5.27 -1.94 -2.39
C PHE A 121 -4.39 -3.00 -3.03
N VAL A 122 -3.09 -2.73 -3.10
CA VAL A 122 -2.08 -3.72 -3.48
C VAL A 122 -0.93 -3.64 -2.49
N ALA A 123 -0.48 -4.77 -1.95
CA ALA A 123 0.69 -4.82 -1.06
C ALA A 123 1.57 -6.02 -1.35
N ALA A 124 2.89 -5.79 -1.34
CA ALA A 124 3.91 -6.83 -1.33
C ALA A 124 4.55 -6.91 0.05
N LYS A 125 4.61 -8.12 0.62
CA LYS A 125 5.40 -8.42 1.81
C LYS A 125 6.77 -8.91 1.39
N LEU A 126 7.81 -8.19 1.79
CA LEU A 126 9.20 -8.54 1.63
C LEU A 126 9.71 -9.21 2.90
N GLN A 127 10.48 -10.28 2.72
CA GLN A 127 11.18 -10.99 3.79
C GLN A 127 12.66 -11.14 3.40
N GLY A 128 13.52 -11.24 4.40
CA GLY A 128 14.98 -11.32 4.21
C GLY A 128 15.68 -9.97 4.48
N LYS A 129 17.01 -9.98 4.42
CA LYS A 129 17.87 -8.84 4.75
C LYS A 129 18.84 -8.61 3.60
N ASP A 130 18.57 -7.56 2.81
CA ASP A 130 19.46 -7.16 1.70
C ASP A 130 19.14 -5.73 1.22
N ILE A 131 18.95 -4.80 2.16
CA ILE A 131 18.68 -3.40 1.80
C ILE A 131 19.99 -2.75 1.39
N ASN A 132 20.05 -2.29 0.14
CA ASN A 132 21.21 -1.60 -0.39
C ASN A 132 21.41 -0.26 0.34
N LYS A 133 22.43 -0.19 1.19
CA LYS A 133 22.76 0.99 2.01
C LYS A 133 23.04 2.24 1.15
N THR A 134 23.74 2.08 0.03
CA THR A 134 24.09 3.18 -0.88
C THR A 134 22.85 3.80 -1.50
N ILE A 135 21.90 2.98 -1.97
CA ILE A 135 20.61 3.47 -2.47
C ILE A 135 19.82 4.15 -1.35
N PHE A 136 19.83 3.56 -0.14
CA PHE A 136 19.11 4.10 1.00
C PHE A 136 19.63 5.48 1.46
N GLN A 137 20.93 5.76 1.31
CA GLN A 137 21.51 7.06 1.64
C GLN A 137 20.95 8.22 0.80
N ASN A 138 20.32 7.93 -0.34
CA ASN A 138 19.65 8.95 -1.17
C ASN A 138 18.25 9.33 -0.66
N VAL A 139 17.76 8.71 0.43
CA VAL A 139 16.49 9.07 1.05
C VAL A 139 16.66 10.36 1.86
N ASN A 140 15.87 11.40 1.53
CA ASN A 140 15.95 12.71 2.18
C ASN A 140 15.42 12.74 3.63
N GLY A 141 14.52 11.82 3.96
CA GLY A 141 13.85 11.74 5.26
C GLY A 141 12.42 11.20 5.09
N LEU A 142 11.83 10.72 6.18
CA LEU A 142 10.60 9.94 6.14
C LEU A 142 9.70 10.30 7.30
N TRP A 143 8.40 10.44 7.02
CA TRP A 143 7.38 10.49 8.04
C TRP A 143 7.07 9.09 8.52
N LEU A 144 7.12 8.88 9.83
CA LEU A 144 6.94 7.60 10.47
C LEU A 144 5.81 7.69 11.50
N ALA A 145 4.92 6.71 11.50
CA ALA A 145 3.94 6.53 12.57
C ALA A 145 4.13 5.16 13.21
N THR A 146 4.19 5.11 14.54
CA THR A 146 4.36 3.87 15.30
C THR A 146 3.05 3.37 15.88
N PHE A 147 2.79 2.07 15.77
CA PHE A 147 1.59 1.44 16.33
C PHE A 147 1.94 0.24 17.21
N LYS A 148 1.19 0.10 18.32
CA LYS A 148 1.36 -0.96 19.33
C LYS A 148 0.51 -2.23 19.08
N ASN A 149 -0.21 -2.31 17.95
CA ASN A 149 -1.24 -3.32 17.69
C ASN A 149 -0.80 -4.44 16.71
N SER A 150 -1.71 -5.36 16.36
CA SER A 150 -1.51 -6.34 15.28
C SER A 150 -1.22 -5.65 13.95
N ASN A 151 -0.62 -6.39 13.01
CA ASN A 151 -0.31 -5.90 11.66
C ASN A 151 -1.58 -5.30 11.00
N PRO A 152 -1.67 -3.97 10.82
CA PRO A 152 -2.90 -3.32 10.35
C PRO A 152 -3.24 -3.77 8.93
N LEU A 153 -2.23 -4.18 8.17
CA LEU A 153 -2.28 -4.56 6.77
C LEU A 153 -2.91 -5.94 6.59
N GLU A 154 -2.48 -6.93 7.39
CA GLU A 154 -3.14 -8.24 7.43
C GLU A 154 -4.55 -8.13 8.03
N SER A 155 -4.74 -7.35 9.10
CA SER A 155 -6.08 -7.12 9.67
C SER A 155 -7.05 -6.46 8.67
N PHE A 156 -6.58 -5.49 7.87
CA PHE A 156 -7.35 -4.86 6.79
C PHE A 156 -7.68 -5.83 5.65
N PHE A 157 -6.75 -6.74 5.35
CA PHE A 157 -6.95 -7.68 4.26
C PHE A 157 -7.92 -8.80 4.66
N GLU A 158 -7.83 -9.27 5.90
CA GLU A 158 -8.61 -10.40 6.40
C GLU A 158 -10.03 -9.99 6.81
N GLY A 159 -10.23 -8.79 7.39
CA GLY A 159 -11.53 -8.27 7.82
C GLY A 159 -11.92 -6.90 7.23
N ASN A 160 -13.09 -6.39 7.66
CA ASN A 160 -13.56 -5.03 7.38
C ASN A 160 -13.40 -4.15 8.63
N ASN A 161 -12.19 -4.08 9.18
CA ASN A 161 -11.92 -3.22 10.34
C ASN A 161 -11.79 -1.76 9.88
N SER A 162 -12.78 -0.92 10.24
CA SER A 162 -12.81 0.52 9.92
C SER A 162 -11.53 1.25 10.37
N LYS A 163 -10.97 0.88 11.52
CA LYS A 163 -9.73 1.45 12.05
C LYS A 163 -8.53 1.16 11.15
N SER A 164 -8.45 -0.04 10.59
CA SER A 164 -7.38 -0.39 9.65
C SER A 164 -7.53 0.32 8.31
N TYR A 165 -8.77 0.59 7.86
CA TYR A 165 -9.04 1.42 6.69
C TYR A 165 -8.54 2.85 6.90
N GLU A 166 -8.87 3.48 8.03
CA GLU A 166 -8.40 4.85 8.36
C GLU A 166 -6.88 4.94 8.37
N ILE A 167 -6.18 3.95 8.94
CA ILE A 167 -4.71 3.93 8.99
C ILE A 167 -4.09 3.71 7.59
N LEU A 168 -4.60 2.76 6.81
CA LEU A 168 -3.97 2.34 5.56
C LEU A 168 -4.45 3.10 4.32
N MET A 169 -5.67 3.63 4.31
CA MET A 169 -6.27 4.34 3.18
C MET A 169 -6.68 5.78 3.50
N GLY A 170 -6.81 6.14 4.78
CA GLY A 170 -7.08 7.51 5.20
C GLY A 170 -5.90 8.46 5.02
N ASN A 171 -6.18 9.75 5.21
CA ASN A 171 -5.18 10.81 5.17
C ASN A 171 -4.16 10.63 6.31
N PHE A 172 -2.90 10.43 5.94
CA PHE A 172 -1.82 10.23 6.91
C PHE A 172 -1.60 11.43 7.83
N GLN A 173 -1.98 12.65 7.41
CA GLN A 173 -1.93 13.84 8.26
C GLN A 173 -2.87 13.74 9.48
N ASN A 174 -3.80 12.79 9.48
CA ASN A 174 -4.71 12.56 10.61
C ASN A 174 -4.18 11.47 11.57
N ILE A 175 -3.06 10.81 11.23
CA ILE A 175 -2.45 9.80 12.09
C ILE A 175 -1.76 10.50 13.27
N LYS A 176 -2.21 10.14 14.48
CA LYS A 176 -1.62 10.56 15.76
C LYS A 176 -0.23 9.92 15.95
N ASN A 177 0.67 10.59 16.66
CA ASN A 177 2.04 10.11 16.96
C ASN A 177 2.91 9.86 15.72
N ARG A 178 2.78 10.72 14.69
CA ARG A 178 3.72 10.74 13.57
C ARG A 178 4.91 11.64 13.88
N GLU A 179 6.08 11.25 13.40
CA GLU A 179 7.32 11.99 13.55
C GLU A 179 8.08 11.98 12.23
N TYR A 180 8.77 13.08 11.91
CA TYR A 180 9.62 13.15 10.73
C TYR A 180 11.06 12.81 11.11
N TYR A 181 11.62 11.79 10.47
CA TYR A 181 12.99 11.33 10.69
C TYR A 181 13.86 11.74 9.52
N LYS A 182 14.95 12.47 9.82
CA LYS A 182 15.94 12.92 8.83
C LYS A 182 17.26 12.15 8.92
N ASP A 183 17.54 11.51 10.06
CA ASP A 183 18.75 10.71 10.24
C ASP A 183 18.70 9.45 9.39
N LYS A 184 19.55 9.43 8.36
CA LYS A 184 19.65 8.34 7.38
C LYS A 184 20.18 7.05 7.98
N ASN A 185 21.09 7.13 8.95
CA ASN A 185 21.66 5.96 9.62
C ASN A 185 20.63 5.33 10.55
N GLN A 186 19.89 6.16 11.29
CA GLN A 186 18.78 5.70 12.13
C GLN A 186 17.71 5.03 11.27
N LEU A 187 17.29 5.67 10.18
CA LEU A 187 16.34 5.10 9.22
C LEU A 187 16.87 3.79 8.64
N PHE A 188 18.12 3.75 8.18
CA PHE A 188 18.72 2.53 7.64
C PHE A 188 18.71 1.40 8.67
N ASN A 189 19.07 1.69 9.92
CA ASN A 189 19.05 0.71 11.01
C ASN A 189 17.64 0.20 11.31
N MET A 190 16.62 1.06 11.26
CA MET A 190 15.22 0.65 11.41
C MET A 190 14.82 -0.33 10.29
N PHE A 191 15.15 0.02 9.05
CA PHE A 191 14.83 -0.80 7.87
C PHE A 191 15.60 -2.12 7.83
N ASN A 192 16.90 -2.10 8.14
CA ASN A 192 17.76 -3.28 8.07
C ASN A 192 17.48 -4.28 9.19
N ASN A 193 16.98 -3.80 10.33
CA ASN A 193 16.55 -4.65 11.44
C ASN A 193 15.08 -5.08 11.34
N ALA A 194 14.36 -4.64 10.31
CA ALA A 194 13.02 -5.12 10.03
C ALA A 194 13.04 -6.62 9.72
N ASP A 195 12.03 -7.33 10.21
CA ASP A 195 11.83 -8.73 9.88
C ASP A 195 10.79 -8.93 8.79
N GLU A 196 9.82 -8.03 8.73
CA GLU A 196 8.86 -7.96 7.63
C GLU A 196 8.75 -6.52 7.16
N LEU A 197 8.80 -6.36 5.85
CA LEU A 197 8.66 -5.07 5.20
C LEU A 197 7.53 -5.17 4.19
N TYR A 198 6.45 -4.45 4.42
CA TYR A 198 5.35 -4.36 3.48
C TYR A 198 5.49 -3.08 2.69
N ILE A 199 5.47 -3.17 1.36
CA ILE A 199 5.32 -2.02 0.47
C ILE A 199 3.93 -2.12 -0.13
N TYR A 200 3.15 -1.06 -0.01
CA TYR A 200 1.79 -1.05 -0.52
C TYR A 200 1.41 0.25 -1.19
N PHE A 201 0.48 0.11 -2.13
CA PHE A 201 -0.16 1.18 -2.84
C PHE A 201 -1.67 1.09 -2.61
N CYS A 202 -2.29 2.22 -2.32
CA CYS A 202 -3.74 2.34 -2.34
C CYS A 202 -4.18 3.58 -3.10
N ALA A 203 -5.35 3.48 -3.71
CA ALA A 203 -6.05 4.62 -4.28
C ALA A 203 -7.50 4.62 -3.80
N VAL A 204 -7.99 5.80 -3.45
CA VAL A 204 -9.36 6.04 -3.01
C VAL A 204 -9.96 7.11 -3.92
N LYS A 205 -11.18 6.87 -4.41
CA LYS A 205 -12.00 7.87 -5.09
C LYS A 205 -12.49 8.87 -4.05
N ASP A 206 -12.12 10.13 -4.23
CA ASP A 206 -12.61 11.22 -3.40
C ASP A 206 -13.85 11.83 -4.06
N ASP A 207 -15.02 11.28 -3.72
CA ASP A 207 -16.33 11.77 -4.17
C ASP A 207 -16.75 13.06 -3.41
N GLU A 208 -16.07 13.43 -2.31
CA GLU A 208 -16.46 14.55 -1.44
C GLU A 208 -15.97 15.90 -1.97
N GLN A 209 -14.78 15.98 -2.57
CA GLN A 209 -14.33 17.23 -3.19
C GLN A 209 -15.12 17.61 -4.45
N LYS A 210 -15.73 16.62 -5.11
CA LYS A 210 -16.66 16.85 -6.22
C LYS A 210 -17.90 17.63 -5.79
N ARG A 211 -18.45 17.32 -4.60
CA ARG A 211 -19.57 18.05 -3.99
C ARG A 211 -19.20 19.50 -3.62
N ASN A 212 -17.98 19.74 -3.15
CA ASN A 212 -17.53 21.09 -2.83
C ASN A 212 -17.28 21.95 -4.09
N MET A 213 -16.71 21.38 -5.17
CA MET A 213 -16.52 22.12 -6.43
C MET A 213 -17.84 22.37 -7.18
N ASP A 214 -18.76 21.41 -7.21
CA ASP A 214 -20.10 21.60 -7.80
C ASP A 214 -20.93 22.64 -7.01
N TYR A 215 -20.71 22.75 -5.69
CA TYR A 215 -21.29 23.80 -4.84
C TYR A 215 -20.72 25.18 -5.17
N TYR A 216 -19.41 25.32 -5.37
CA TYR A 216 -18.81 26.60 -5.76
C TYR A 216 -19.19 27.02 -7.19
N GLN A 217 -19.29 26.09 -8.15
CA GLN A 217 -19.71 26.42 -9.53
C GLN A 217 -21.19 26.79 -9.66
N LYS A 218 -22.08 26.25 -8.81
CA LYS A 218 -23.50 26.66 -8.77
C LYS A 218 -23.74 28.02 -8.11
N ASN A 219 -22.79 28.52 -7.34
CA ASN A 219 -22.90 29.81 -6.63
C ASN A 219 -22.11 30.94 -7.33
N ILE A 220 -21.65 30.71 -8.56
CA ILE A 220 -20.97 31.72 -9.42
C ILE A 220 -21.78 31.94 -10.73
N GLN A 221 -23.05 31.50 -10.78
CA GLN A 221 -24.03 31.94 -11.79
C GLN A 221 -25.10 32.81 -11.13
#